data_AF-A0A6M8B959-F1
#
_entry.id   AF-A0A6M8B959-F1
#
_cell.length_a   1.000
_cell.length_b   1.000
_cell.length_c   1.000
_cell.angle_alpha   90.00
_cell.angle_beta   90.00
_cell.angle_gamma   90.00
#
_symmetry.space_group_name_H-M   'P 1'
#
loop_
_entity.id
_entity.type
_entity.pdbx_description
1 polymer ?
#
loop_
_entity_poly.entity_id
_entity_poly.type
_entity_poly.pdbx_seq_one_letter_code
_entity_poly.pdbx_strand_id
1 'polypeptide(L)'
;MGSIALTARFPLSAYHGHGADGSPDHLPSPARLFSALVSAAWTSSADGSPTRAAGNALEWLEGNPPTGLRLPPSMSMTDPSIRRIAYRDTGTLKKHSAKKAGKEISEGIVFDGEIAWIWESMPPEVHDALRELCADVPHLGEADSPVILEIVNDVRPTWCLNPQATAFTAGGLRLPIAVPGRAEALARAHEAAYPSKSPTSKDDKYKETESVVTFPSPLDCLATAHYEPVGQEASAGELLPWGDVVIFLADDGSGQEIEPSRRVGWCVGLHKAIISRIGDGAPAMVTGHYPEGRAVPANRLAIHYLSASVLAQSLIGGIDAPGAFLIMLPRDVDPSEAGVILGALAGLRWVRSRWGVARVQPLDETHSAASFWKEPAPGTARLWSPTPAAVPEVVRQRGEWSFENAILLSLGFVWRDQLKSVGRGPQGYRDLVSQVRERRASVMWYQRVARRPSAYSHKMPQGMTAQPYRALIDAGDLLPDRALMAVGQSRHLGGGLLAPADLPAELVRDMSRRNDAEH
;
A
#
# COMPACT_ATOMS: atom_id res chain seq x y z
N MET A 1 19.49 -21.80 21.78
CA MET A 1 18.33 -21.38 22.60
C MET A 1 17.22 -21.05 21.63
N GLY A 2 15.99 -21.46 21.94
CA GLY A 2 14.82 -21.19 21.10
C GLY A 2 14.45 -19.70 21.08
N SER A 3 13.75 -19.25 20.03
CA SER A 3 13.18 -17.90 20.01
C SER A 3 12.15 -17.73 21.13
N ILE A 4 12.03 -16.51 21.66
CA ILE A 4 11.08 -16.17 22.71
C ILE A 4 10.09 -15.17 22.12
N ALA A 5 8.80 -15.37 22.35
CA ALA A 5 7.76 -14.52 21.81
C ALA A 5 6.76 -14.10 22.88
N LEU A 6 6.27 -12.88 22.77
CA LEU A 6 5.04 -12.43 23.40
C LEU A 6 3.90 -12.66 22.42
N THR A 7 2.90 -13.46 22.79
CA THR A 7 1.70 -13.68 22.00
C THR A 7 0.55 -12.84 22.52
N ALA A 8 -0.28 -12.32 21.62
CA ALA A 8 -1.55 -11.69 21.95
C ALA A 8 -2.68 -12.51 21.33
N ARG A 9 -3.57 -12.99 22.20
CA ARG A 9 -4.83 -13.62 21.82
C ARG A 9 -5.98 -12.74 22.23
N PHE A 10 -6.80 -12.32 21.26
CA PHE A 10 -8.05 -11.62 21.51
C PHE A 10 -9.16 -12.67 21.69
N PRO A 11 -9.81 -12.80 22.87
CA PRO A 11 -10.83 -13.83 23.10
C PRO A 11 -12.04 -13.73 22.16
N LEU A 12 -12.33 -12.52 21.68
CA LEU A 12 -13.41 -12.25 20.71
C LEU A 12 -12.90 -12.16 19.26
N SER A 13 -11.62 -12.47 19.04
CA SER A 13 -10.86 -12.23 17.80
C SER A 13 -10.83 -10.77 17.32
N ALA A 14 -11.51 -9.85 17.99
CA ALA A 14 -11.67 -8.45 17.61
C ALA A 14 -10.62 -7.57 18.29
N TYR A 15 -10.06 -6.66 17.50
CA TYR A 15 -9.14 -5.61 17.91
C TYR A 15 -9.63 -4.27 17.38
N HIS A 16 -9.72 -3.28 18.26
CA HIS A 16 -9.99 -1.90 17.94
C HIS A 16 -8.83 -1.06 18.44
N GLY A 17 -8.27 -0.24 17.58
CA GLY A 17 -7.23 0.72 17.93
C GLY A 17 -7.33 1.95 17.06
N HIS A 18 -6.73 3.05 17.52
CA HIS A 18 -6.62 4.27 16.73
C HIS A 18 -5.21 4.86 16.82
N GLY A 19 -4.71 5.36 15.70
CA GLY A 19 -3.51 6.18 15.60
C GLY A 19 -3.66 7.52 16.31
N ALA A 20 -2.55 8.27 16.43
CA ALA A 20 -2.55 9.57 17.10
C ALA A 20 -3.37 10.64 16.36
N ASP A 21 -3.59 10.46 15.06
CA ASP A 21 -4.45 11.28 14.20
C ASP A 21 -5.92 10.84 14.21
N GLY A 22 -6.25 9.81 14.99
CA GLY A 22 -7.60 9.24 15.08
C GLY A 22 -7.95 8.31 13.93
N SER A 23 -7.02 7.95 13.04
CA SER A 23 -7.25 6.89 12.06
C SER A 23 -7.39 5.54 12.76
N PRO A 24 -8.14 4.57 12.21
CA PRO A 24 -8.09 3.20 12.68
C PRO A 24 -6.66 2.66 12.69
N ASP A 25 -6.31 1.91 13.73
CA ASP A 25 -5.08 1.13 13.83
C ASP A 25 -5.42 -0.32 13.46
N HIS A 26 -4.91 -0.80 12.33
CA HIS A 26 -5.32 -2.09 11.78
C HIS A 26 -4.55 -3.28 12.37
N LEU A 27 -3.47 -3.02 13.12
CA LEU A 27 -2.74 -4.08 13.81
C LEU A 27 -2.03 -3.51 15.04
N PRO A 28 -2.01 -4.23 16.18
CA PRO A 28 -1.30 -3.75 17.36
C PRO A 28 0.20 -3.71 17.06
N SER A 29 0.73 -2.50 16.91
CA SER A 29 2.17 -2.28 16.71
C SER A 29 3.00 -2.69 17.94
N PRO A 30 4.32 -2.94 17.79
CA PRO A 30 5.21 -3.14 18.94
C PRO A 30 5.15 -1.98 19.95
N ALA A 31 5.02 -0.72 19.48
CA ALA A 31 4.83 0.42 20.36
C ALA A 31 3.49 0.38 21.14
N ARG A 32 2.43 -0.18 20.55
CA ARG A 32 1.14 -0.37 21.21
C ARG A 32 1.26 -1.41 22.33
N LEU A 33 1.91 -2.54 22.06
CA LEU A 33 2.24 -3.55 23.07
C LEU A 33 3.05 -2.93 24.20
N PHE A 34 4.11 -2.19 23.88
CA PHE A 34 4.95 -1.53 24.87
C PHE A 34 4.14 -0.60 25.78
N SER A 35 3.25 0.21 25.20
CA SER A 35 2.41 1.13 25.96
C SER A 35 1.47 0.40 26.92
N ALA A 36 0.94 -0.77 26.52
CA ALA A 36 0.11 -1.61 27.37
C ALA A 36 0.91 -2.20 28.55
N LEU A 37 2.15 -2.66 28.30
CA LEU A 37 3.05 -3.16 29.35
C LEU A 37 3.47 -2.06 30.34
N VAL A 38 3.70 -0.83 29.84
CA VAL A 38 3.94 0.33 30.71
C VAL A 38 2.71 0.58 31.58
N SER A 39 1.52 0.60 31.01
CA SER A 39 0.29 0.77 31.79
C SER A 39 0.18 -0.28 32.89
N ALA A 40 0.39 -1.55 32.57
CA ALA A 40 0.38 -2.65 33.55
C ALA A 40 1.41 -2.41 34.67
N ALA A 41 2.64 -2.04 34.33
CA ALA A 41 3.70 -1.79 35.31
C ALA A 41 3.34 -0.71 36.34
N TRP A 42 2.59 0.30 35.92
CA TRP A 42 2.13 1.38 36.80
C TRP A 42 0.88 1.01 37.60
N THR A 43 -0.04 0.22 37.03
CA THR A 43 -1.29 -0.17 37.72
C THR A 43 -1.11 -1.30 38.73
N SER A 44 -0.13 -2.18 38.52
CA SER A 44 0.11 -3.32 39.41
C SER A 44 0.85 -2.95 40.70
N SER A 45 1.36 -1.72 40.81
CA SER A 45 2.11 -1.25 41.97
C SER A 45 1.23 -0.46 42.93
N ALA A 46 1.27 -0.81 44.22
CA ALA A 46 0.52 -0.14 45.27
C ALA A 46 0.97 1.33 45.47
N ASP A 47 2.24 1.63 45.20
CA ASP A 47 2.84 2.95 45.40
C ASP A 47 2.76 3.84 44.15
N GLY A 48 2.08 3.37 43.10
CA GLY A 48 1.92 4.11 41.84
C GLY A 48 3.24 4.33 41.11
N SER A 49 4.19 3.39 41.20
CA SER A 49 5.44 3.41 40.45
C SER A 49 5.89 2.00 40.05
N PRO A 50 6.48 1.78 38.87
CA PRO A 50 6.94 0.47 38.43
C PRO A 50 7.95 -0.15 39.39
N THR A 51 7.87 -1.47 39.61
CA THR A 51 8.92 -2.19 40.33
C THR A 51 10.24 -2.09 39.57
N ARG A 52 11.37 -2.26 40.27
CA ARG A 52 12.68 -2.24 39.62
C ARG A 52 12.80 -3.30 38.51
N ALA A 53 12.21 -4.48 38.72
CA ALA A 53 12.21 -5.55 37.72
C ALA A 53 11.40 -5.15 36.47
N ALA A 54 10.21 -4.59 36.65
CA ALA A 54 9.39 -4.08 35.56
C ALA A 54 10.08 -2.92 34.81
N GLY A 55 10.69 -1.99 35.55
CA GLY A 55 11.46 -0.88 34.96
C GLY A 55 12.62 -1.37 34.08
N ASN A 56 13.43 -2.31 34.58
CA ASN A 56 14.53 -2.90 33.82
C ASN A 56 14.03 -3.65 32.57
N ALA A 57 12.89 -4.35 32.66
CA ALA A 57 12.32 -5.06 31.52
C ALA A 57 11.80 -4.10 30.43
N LEU A 58 11.17 -2.99 30.84
CA LEU A 58 10.74 -1.94 29.92
C LEU A 58 11.95 -1.26 29.26
N GLU A 59 12.99 -0.91 30.02
CA GLU A 59 14.24 -0.34 29.49
C GLU A 59 14.89 -1.31 28.48
N TRP A 60 14.88 -2.61 28.77
CA TRP A 60 15.37 -3.62 27.82
C TRP A 60 14.55 -3.63 26.53
N LEU A 61 13.22 -3.58 26.60
CA LEU A 61 12.35 -3.55 25.41
C LEU A 61 12.58 -2.30 24.54
N GLU A 62 12.89 -1.15 25.13
CA GLU A 62 13.22 0.07 24.39
C GLU A 62 14.52 -0.06 23.59
N GLY A 63 15.50 -0.79 24.12
CA GLY A 63 16.77 -1.07 23.43
C GLY A 63 16.72 -2.26 22.47
N ASN A 64 15.71 -3.12 22.59
CA ASN A 64 15.62 -4.39 21.88
C ASN A 64 14.23 -4.54 21.23
N PRO A 65 13.99 -3.90 20.07
CA PRO A 65 12.74 -4.12 19.33
C PRO A 65 12.62 -5.59 18.91
N PRO A 66 11.39 -6.12 18.73
CA PRO A 66 11.20 -7.49 18.29
C PRO A 66 11.87 -7.72 16.93
N THR A 67 12.64 -8.80 16.81
CA THR A 67 13.34 -9.18 15.58
C THR A 67 12.44 -9.88 14.58
N GLY A 68 11.26 -10.32 15.00
CA GLY A 68 10.26 -10.88 14.11
C GLY A 68 8.84 -10.72 14.62
N LEU A 69 7.88 -10.92 13.71
CA LEU A 69 6.45 -10.91 14.00
C LEU A 69 5.82 -12.17 13.44
N ARG A 70 4.78 -12.68 14.12
CA ARG A 70 3.82 -13.61 13.54
C ARG A 70 2.48 -12.91 13.45
N LEU A 71 2.03 -12.64 12.24
CA LEU A 71 0.72 -12.06 11.97
C LEU A 71 -0.21 -13.13 11.39
N PRO A 72 -1.36 -13.41 12.02
CA PRO A 72 -2.37 -14.30 11.47
C PRO A 72 -3.14 -13.61 10.32
N PRO A 73 -3.89 -14.36 9.49
CA PRO A 73 -4.85 -13.76 8.58
C PRO A 73 -5.83 -12.85 9.33
N SER A 74 -6.23 -11.75 8.70
CA SER A 74 -7.11 -10.75 9.32
C SER A 74 -8.14 -10.20 8.34
N MET A 75 -9.25 -9.70 8.87
CA MET A 75 -10.29 -9.03 8.09
C MET A 75 -10.88 -7.85 8.85
N SER A 76 -11.31 -6.80 8.13
CA SER A 76 -12.05 -5.70 8.75
C SER A 76 -13.44 -6.16 9.23
N MET A 77 -13.84 -5.73 10.43
CA MET A 77 -15.16 -5.99 11.03
C MET A 77 -16.29 -5.24 10.32
N THR A 78 -15.96 -4.08 9.77
CA THR A 78 -16.88 -3.20 9.09
C THR A 78 -16.39 -2.92 7.68
N ASP A 79 -17.34 -2.86 6.75
CA ASP A 79 -17.10 -2.27 5.44
C ASP A 79 -16.77 -0.78 5.65
N PRO A 80 -15.57 -0.29 5.26
CA PRO A 80 -15.22 1.12 5.38
C PRO A 80 -16.17 2.05 4.61
N SER A 81 -16.99 1.52 3.70
CA SER A 81 -18.00 2.29 2.95
C SER A 81 -19.26 2.59 3.78
N ILE A 82 -19.50 1.86 4.87
CA ILE A 82 -20.71 1.98 5.70
C ILE A 82 -20.39 2.73 6.98
N ARG A 83 -20.59 4.06 6.95
CA ARG A 83 -20.52 4.89 8.16
C ARG A 83 -21.66 4.54 9.12
N ARG A 84 -21.33 3.81 10.18
CA ARG A 84 -22.27 3.52 11.27
C ARG A 84 -22.02 4.51 12.40
N ILE A 85 -23.01 5.35 12.68
CA ILE A 85 -22.93 6.33 13.76
C ILE A 85 -23.82 5.85 14.91
N ALA A 86 -23.19 5.55 16.04
CA ALA A 86 -23.90 5.29 17.29
C ALA A 86 -24.06 6.60 18.07
N TYR A 87 -25.30 6.99 18.38
CA TYR A 87 -25.56 8.16 19.21
C TYR A 87 -25.49 7.76 20.69
N ARG A 88 -24.58 8.40 21.43
CA ARG A 88 -24.40 8.17 22.86
C ARG A 88 -24.32 9.48 23.63
N ASP A 89 -24.59 9.41 24.92
CA ASP A 89 -24.35 10.52 25.84
C ASP A 89 -22.84 10.75 25.94
N THR A 90 -22.40 11.99 25.78
CA THR A 90 -20.97 12.36 25.68
C THR A 90 -20.30 12.62 27.02
N GLY A 91 -21.01 12.40 28.13
CA GLY A 91 -20.54 12.79 29.47
C GLY A 91 -20.56 14.31 29.73
N THR A 92 -21.00 15.13 28.78
CA THR A 92 -21.24 16.57 28.97
C THR A 92 -22.74 16.87 28.96
N LEU A 93 -23.16 17.98 29.58
CA LEU A 93 -24.56 18.41 29.54
C LEU A 93 -24.75 19.54 28.51
N LYS A 94 -25.95 19.61 27.93
CA LYS A 94 -26.45 20.72 27.13
C LYS A 94 -27.85 21.05 27.64
N LYS A 95 -28.09 22.30 28.06
CA LYS A 95 -29.38 22.75 28.62
C LYS A 95 -29.92 21.80 29.71
N HIS A 96 -29.08 21.45 30.68
CA HIS A 96 -29.40 20.54 31.80
C HIS A 96 -29.80 19.10 31.42
N SER A 97 -29.50 18.67 30.20
CA SER A 97 -29.72 17.30 29.71
C SER A 97 -28.43 16.72 29.14
N ALA A 98 -28.26 15.40 29.15
CA ALA A 98 -27.09 14.75 28.58
C ALA A 98 -26.93 15.12 27.09
N LYS A 99 -25.77 15.66 26.73
CA LYS A 99 -25.44 15.98 25.35
C LYS A 99 -25.18 14.68 24.62
N LYS A 100 -26.07 14.36 23.67
CA LYS A 100 -25.87 13.26 22.72
C LYS A 100 -25.00 13.71 21.56
N ALA A 101 -24.03 12.88 21.19
CA ALA A 101 -23.31 13.02 19.93
C ALA A 101 -23.16 11.66 19.27
N GLY A 102 -23.10 11.67 17.94
CA GLY A 102 -22.71 10.50 17.19
C GLY A 102 -21.23 10.22 17.40
N LYS A 103 -20.90 8.99 17.80
CA LYS A 103 -19.55 8.42 17.63
C LYS A 103 -19.63 7.44 16.45
N GLU A 104 -18.71 7.58 15.51
CA GLU A 104 -18.52 6.57 14.46
C GLU A 104 -18.10 5.27 15.14
N ILE A 105 -18.78 4.17 14.81
CA ILE A 105 -18.42 2.86 15.34
C ILE A 105 -17.02 2.55 14.80
N SER A 106 -16.10 2.23 15.71
CA SER A 106 -14.70 1.96 15.39
C SER A 106 -14.61 0.87 14.32
N GLU A 107 -13.75 1.08 13.33
CA GLU A 107 -13.38 0.05 12.37
C GLU A 107 -12.42 -0.92 13.07
N GLY A 108 -12.96 -2.02 13.59
CA GLY A 108 -12.17 -3.08 14.20
C GLY A 108 -11.63 -4.08 13.18
N ILE A 109 -10.60 -4.82 13.56
CA ILE A 109 -10.04 -5.93 12.80
C ILE A 109 -10.29 -7.25 13.54
N VAL A 110 -10.70 -8.28 12.80
CA VAL A 110 -10.79 -9.66 13.28
C VAL A 110 -9.53 -10.41 12.88
N PHE A 111 -8.90 -11.09 13.83
CA PHE A 111 -7.76 -11.96 13.61
C PHE A 111 -8.14 -13.44 13.67
N ASP A 112 -7.68 -14.22 12.69
CA ASP A 112 -7.78 -15.68 12.68
C ASP A 112 -6.55 -16.32 13.34
N GLY A 113 -6.37 -16.02 14.62
CA GLY A 113 -5.29 -16.56 15.44
C GLY A 113 -4.60 -15.51 16.29
N GLU A 114 -3.40 -15.87 16.76
CA GLU A 114 -2.61 -15.06 17.67
C GLU A 114 -1.55 -14.24 16.94
N ILE A 115 -1.39 -13.01 17.40
CA ILE A 115 -0.27 -12.15 17.01
C ILE A 115 0.92 -12.52 17.89
N ALA A 116 2.13 -12.48 17.35
CA ALA A 116 3.34 -12.64 18.16
C ALA A 116 4.40 -11.59 17.83
N TRP A 117 5.05 -11.06 18.87
CA TRP A 117 6.29 -10.29 18.78
C TRP A 117 7.43 -11.17 19.28
N ILE A 118 8.48 -11.31 18.47
CA ILE A 118 9.47 -12.38 18.63
C ILE A 118 10.86 -11.77 18.81
N TRP A 119 11.62 -12.32 19.74
CA TRP A 119 13.03 -12.02 20.00
C TRP A 119 13.86 -13.31 19.87
N GLU A 120 15.07 -13.19 19.31
CA GLU A 120 16.00 -14.32 19.21
C GLU A 120 16.54 -14.75 20.57
N SER A 121 16.73 -13.78 21.47
CA SER A 121 17.19 -14.02 22.83
C SER A 121 16.60 -12.98 23.77
N MET A 122 16.33 -13.38 25.01
CA MET A 122 15.83 -12.52 26.07
C MET A 122 16.48 -12.97 27.38
N PRO A 123 17.02 -12.03 28.19
CA PRO A 123 17.56 -12.37 29.50
C PRO A 123 16.49 -13.00 30.42
N PRO A 124 16.83 -14.01 31.25
CA PRO A 124 15.85 -14.65 32.14
C PRO A 124 15.11 -13.68 33.06
N GLU A 125 15.81 -12.69 33.60
CA GLU A 125 15.24 -11.66 34.47
C GLU A 125 14.23 -10.76 33.76
N VAL A 126 14.44 -10.49 32.46
CA VAL A 126 13.50 -9.73 31.62
C VAL A 126 12.30 -10.60 31.30
N HIS A 127 12.53 -11.86 30.94
CA HIS A 127 11.47 -12.83 30.68
C HIS A 127 10.53 -12.99 31.88
N ASP A 128 11.06 -13.13 33.09
CA ASP A 128 10.25 -13.32 34.30
C ASP A 128 9.44 -12.07 34.64
N ALA A 129 10.06 -10.89 34.55
CA ALA A 129 9.36 -9.61 34.75
C ALA A 129 8.26 -9.37 33.70
N LEU A 130 8.51 -9.68 32.42
CA LEU A 130 7.50 -9.56 31.37
C LEU A 130 6.35 -10.55 31.57
N ARG A 131 6.63 -11.76 32.06
CA ARG A 131 5.57 -12.74 32.37
C ARG A 131 4.57 -12.19 33.39
N GLU A 132 5.06 -11.52 34.43
CA GLU A 132 4.21 -10.86 35.43
C GLU A 132 3.41 -9.71 34.79
N LEU A 133 4.08 -8.83 34.04
CA LEU A 133 3.42 -7.71 33.37
C LEU A 133 2.32 -8.16 32.39
N CYS A 134 2.54 -9.24 31.65
CA CYS A 134 1.57 -9.79 30.71
C CYS A 134 0.27 -10.22 31.38
N ALA A 135 0.34 -10.77 32.60
CA ALA A 135 -0.85 -11.16 33.35
C ALA A 135 -1.71 -9.96 33.75
N ASP A 136 -1.11 -8.77 33.82
CA ASP A 136 -1.72 -7.52 34.27
C ASP A 136 -2.16 -6.60 33.12
N VAL A 137 -2.00 -7.02 31.85
CA VAL A 137 -2.52 -6.26 30.70
C VAL A 137 -3.95 -6.70 30.38
N PRO A 138 -4.98 -5.88 30.66
CA PRO A 138 -6.36 -6.30 30.44
C PRO A 138 -6.83 -6.10 29.00
N HIS A 139 -6.28 -5.10 28.29
CA HIS A 139 -6.69 -4.71 26.95
C HIS A 139 -5.48 -4.28 26.12
N LEU A 140 -5.56 -4.51 24.81
CA LEU A 140 -4.58 -3.99 23.85
C LEU A 140 -5.35 -3.22 22.78
N GLY A 141 -5.13 -1.90 22.71
CA GLY A 141 -5.95 -0.99 21.88
C GLY A 141 -6.99 -0.25 22.73
N GLU A 142 -8.24 -0.24 22.28
CA GLU A 142 -9.37 0.30 23.03
C GLU A 142 -9.83 -0.67 24.13
N ALA A 143 -10.64 -0.16 25.08
CA ALA A 143 -11.15 -0.92 26.21
C ALA A 143 -12.11 -2.06 25.84
N ASP A 144 -12.56 -2.13 24.59
CA ASP A 144 -13.38 -3.22 24.05
C ASP A 144 -12.55 -4.32 23.36
N SER A 145 -11.21 -4.23 23.46
CA SER A 145 -10.26 -5.17 22.88
C SER A 145 -9.51 -5.93 23.99
N PRO A 146 -10.22 -6.78 24.77
CA PRO A 146 -9.58 -7.57 25.82
C PRO A 146 -8.54 -8.49 25.20
N VAL A 147 -7.40 -8.62 25.88
CA VAL A 147 -6.27 -9.39 25.37
C VAL A 147 -5.79 -10.36 26.43
N ILE A 148 -5.30 -11.51 25.99
CA ILE A 148 -4.52 -12.43 26.81
C ILE A 148 -3.11 -12.40 26.24
N LEU A 149 -2.15 -11.93 27.04
CA LEU A 149 -0.74 -11.92 26.69
C LEU A 149 -0.03 -13.10 27.36
N GLU A 150 0.75 -13.84 26.59
CA GLU A 150 1.54 -14.98 27.08
C GLU A 150 2.96 -14.94 26.52
N ILE A 151 3.92 -15.49 27.27
CA ILE A 151 5.27 -15.72 26.77
C ILE A 151 5.37 -17.17 26.30
N VAL A 152 5.76 -17.35 25.04
CA VAL A 152 5.84 -18.65 24.37
C VAL A 152 7.22 -18.80 23.72
N ASN A 153 7.76 -20.02 23.74
CA ASN A 153 9.03 -20.34 23.10
C ASN A 153 8.83 -20.95 21.71
N ASP A 154 9.86 -20.88 20.88
CA ASP A 154 9.96 -21.56 19.58
C ASP A 154 8.88 -21.13 18.56
N VAL A 155 8.42 -19.89 18.66
CA VAL A 155 7.51 -19.30 17.67
C VAL A 155 8.30 -18.89 16.43
N ARG A 156 7.82 -19.33 15.26
CA ARG A 156 8.40 -18.96 13.97
C ARG A 156 7.83 -17.63 13.46
N PRO A 157 8.67 -16.67 13.02
CA PRO A 157 8.21 -15.44 12.42
C PRO A 157 7.60 -15.69 11.03
N THR A 158 6.55 -14.93 10.71
CA THR A 158 6.09 -14.71 9.33
C THR A 158 6.64 -13.41 8.74
N TRP A 159 7.18 -12.53 9.59
CA TRP A 159 7.89 -11.30 9.21
C TRP A 159 9.16 -11.13 10.05
N CYS A 160 10.25 -10.63 9.46
CA CYS A 160 11.53 -10.39 10.13
C CYS A 160 11.93 -8.91 10.02
N LEU A 161 12.48 -8.37 11.11
CA LEU A 161 13.03 -7.02 11.15
C LEU A 161 14.19 -6.90 10.14
N ASN A 162 14.15 -5.87 9.30
CA ASN A 162 15.29 -5.48 8.48
C ASN A 162 16.06 -4.34 9.18
N PRO A 163 17.18 -4.62 9.88
CA PRO A 163 17.93 -3.61 10.61
C PRO A 163 18.69 -2.64 9.70
N GLN A 164 18.87 -3.01 8.43
CA GLN A 164 19.48 -2.16 7.41
C GLN A 164 18.42 -1.34 6.65
N ALA A 165 17.15 -1.49 7.01
CA ALA A 165 16.10 -0.72 6.39
C ALA A 165 16.27 0.75 6.72
N THR A 166 16.24 1.55 5.67
CA THR A 166 16.14 2.99 5.78
C THR A 166 14.67 3.37 5.60
N ALA A 167 14.31 4.64 5.80
CA ALA A 167 12.96 5.14 5.48
C ALA A 167 12.50 4.79 4.04
N PHE A 168 13.47 4.44 3.20
CA PHE A 168 13.48 4.26 1.78
C PHE A 168 13.47 2.80 1.30
N THR A 169 13.58 1.83 2.20
CA THR A 169 13.59 0.40 1.84
C THR A 169 12.20 -0.05 1.38
N ALA A 170 12.08 -0.48 0.12
CA ALA A 170 10.79 -0.81 -0.51
C ALA A 170 10.06 -1.99 0.15
N GLY A 171 8.73 -2.06 -0.04
CA GLY A 171 7.87 -3.10 0.52
C GLY A 171 7.89 -3.16 2.06
N GLY A 172 7.44 -4.29 2.61
CA GLY A 172 7.46 -4.59 4.05
C GLY A 172 6.43 -3.83 4.89
N LEU A 173 6.31 -4.21 6.15
CA LEU A 173 5.49 -3.53 7.16
C LEU A 173 6.32 -2.47 7.87
N ARG A 174 5.78 -1.25 8.00
CA ARG A 174 6.39 -0.16 8.76
C ARG A 174 5.61 0.07 10.04
N LEU A 175 6.17 -0.32 11.17
CA LEU A 175 5.48 -0.27 12.45
C LEU A 175 6.23 0.61 13.45
N PRO A 176 5.51 1.41 14.25
CA PRO A 176 6.15 2.15 15.33
C PRO A 176 6.66 1.17 16.40
N ILE A 177 7.90 1.40 16.82
CA ILE A 177 8.57 0.71 17.93
C ILE A 177 8.91 1.74 19.02
N ALA A 178 8.94 1.28 20.27
CA ALA A 178 9.51 2.05 21.36
C ALA A 178 11.03 2.16 21.18
N VAL A 179 11.59 3.33 21.49
CA VAL A 179 13.03 3.55 21.61
C VAL A 179 13.34 4.15 22.99
N PRO A 180 14.61 4.20 23.44
CA PRO A 180 14.95 4.63 24.80
C PRO A 180 14.27 5.92 25.24
N GLY A 181 13.66 5.89 26.42
CA GLY A 181 12.94 7.02 27.05
C GLY A 181 11.42 7.05 26.77
N ARG A 182 10.87 6.04 26.09
CA ARG A 182 9.44 5.93 25.79
C ARG A 182 8.59 5.76 27.05
N ALA A 183 8.99 4.92 27.99
CA ALA A 183 8.29 4.69 29.25
C ALA A 183 8.20 5.98 30.07
N GLU A 184 9.30 6.74 30.14
CA GLU A 184 9.30 8.04 30.82
C GLU A 184 8.42 9.07 30.11
N ALA A 185 8.43 9.10 28.78
CA ALA A 185 7.57 10.00 28.02
C ALA A 185 6.09 9.71 28.27
N LEU A 186 5.70 8.44 28.33
CA LEU A 186 4.35 8.02 28.69
C LEU A 186 4.00 8.39 30.14
N ALA A 187 4.91 8.19 31.09
CA ALA A 187 4.71 8.58 32.48
C ALA A 187 4.50 10.10 32.63
N ARG A 188 5.36 10.92 32.01
CA ARG A 188 5.22 12.39 32.01
C ARG A 188 3.90 12.85 31.39
N ALA A 189 3.47 12.22 30.31
CA ALA A 189 2.19 12.53 29.68
C ALA A 189 1.00 12.18 30.58
N HIS A 190 1.08 11.05 31.29
CA HIS A 190 0.08 10.66 32.27
C HIS A 190 0.00 11.66 33.43
N GLU A 191 1.13 12.05 34.03
CA GLU A 191 1.19 13.07 35.08
C GLU A 191 0.63 14.43 34.62
N ALA A 192 0.91 14.83 33.38
CA ALA A 192 0.39 16.07 32.81
C ALA A 192 -1.14 16.01 32.57
N ALA A 193 -1.67 14.84 32.21
CA ALA A 193 -3.10 14.62 32.02
C ALA A 193 -3.87 14.51 33.34
N TYR A 194 -3.22 14.00 34.40
CA TYR A 194 -3.80 13.75 35.71
C TYR A 194 -3.00 14.49 36.81
N PRO A 195 -3.20 15.81 36.96
CA PRO A 195 -2.49 16.60 37.95
C PRO A 195 -2.81 16.11 39.37
N SER A 196 -1.80 16.15 40.25
CA SER A 196 -1.86 15.63 41.63
C SER A 196 -2.89 16.29 42.54
N LYS A 197 -3.43 17.46 42.16
CA LYS A 197 -4.51 18.12 42.89
C LYS A 197 -5.84 17.85 42.21
N SER A 198 -6.71 17.11 42.90
CA SER A 198 -8.11 17.00 42.51
C SER A 198 -8.75 18.39 42.43
N PRO A 199 -9.64 18.64 41.46
CA PRO A 199 -10.36 19.91 41.37
C PRO A 199 -11.18 20.16 42.64
N THR A 200 -11.30 21.43 43.04
CA THR A 200 -12.18 21.78 44.16
C THR A 200 -13.65 21.59 43.76
N SER A 201 -14.58 21.44 44.72
CA SER A 201 -16.02 21.33 44.41
C SER A 201 -16.57 22.52 43.61
N LYS A 202 -15.89 23.68 43.64
CA LYS A 202 -16.24 24.85 42.83
C LYS A 202 -15.72 24.73 41.39
N ASP A 203 -14.54 24.15 41.22
CA ASP A 203 -13.90 23.98 39.91
C ASP A 203 -14.49 22.80 39.13
N ASP A 204 -14.98 21.79 39.85
CA ASP A 204 -15.68 20.59 39.34
C ASP A 204 -17.18 20.85 39.07
N LYS A 205 -17.65 22.09 39.28
CA LYS A 205 -19.03 22.45 38.95
C LYS A 205 -19.19 22.52 37.43
N TYR A 206 -20.20 21.79 36.92
CA TYR A 206 -20.59 21.79 35.52
C TYR A 206 -20.63 23.20 34.89
N LYS A 207 -20.06 23.31 33.68
CA LYS A 207 -20.10 24.52 32.85
C LYS A 207 -20.76 24.22 31.51
N GLU A 208 -21.62 25.12 31.02
CA GLU A 208 -22.27 24.93 29.72
C GLU A 208 -21.29 24.92 28.52
N THR A 209 -20.08 25.43 28.72
CA THR A 209 -19.00 25.45 27.74
C THR A 209 -18.09 24.22 27.81
N GLU A 210 -18.40 23.25 28.68
CA GLU A 210 -17.57 22.08 28.91
C GLU A 210 -17.59 21.15 27.69
N SER A 211 -16.41 20.68 27.31
CA SER A 211 -16.19 19.77 26.19
C SER A 211 -15.42 18.55 26.67
N VAL A 212 -15.63 17.42 26.01
CA VAL A 212 -14.84 16.21 26.24
C VAL A 212 -13.36 16.54 26.04
N VAL A 213 -12.56 16.35 27.07
CA VAL A 213 -11.10 16.52 26.98
C VAL A 213 -10.52 15.24 26.39
N THR A 214 -9.86 15.37 25.25
CA THR A 214 -9.10 14.30 24.62
C THR A 214 -7.62 14.60 24.77
N PHE A 215 -6.89 13.73 25.46
CA PHE A 215 -5.44 13.84 25.54
C PHE A 215 -4.81 13.13 24.33
N PRO A 216 -3.94 13.82 23.56
CA PRO A 216 -3.26 13.18 22.45
C PRO A 216 -2.30 12.11 22.95
N SER A 217 -2.19 11.00 22.22
CA SER A 217 -1.17 9.98 22.49
C SER A 217 0.22 10.57 22.24
N PRO A 218 1.15 10.51 23.20
CA PRO A 218 2.52 11.02 23.00
C PRO A 218 3.21 10.30 21.84
N LEU A 219 3.93 11.05 21.03
CA LEU A 219 4.73 10.53 19.90
C LEU A 219 6.22 10.44 20.23
N ASP A 220 6.65 11.01 21.36
CA ASP A 220 8.04 11.03 21.79
C ASP A 220 8.61 9.61 21.95
N CYS A 221 9.89 9.46 21.63
CA CYS A 221 10.60 8.18 21.74
C CYS A 221 9.92 7.02 20.99
N LEU A 222 9.38 7.32 19.81
CA LEU A 222 8.99 6.34 18.81
C LEU A 222 9.95 6.38 17.62
N ALA A 223 10.28 5.21 17.10
CA ALA A 223 10.91 5.07 15.79
C ALA A 223 10.07 4.15 14.90
N THR A 224 10.34 4.15 13.60
CA THR A 224 9.70 3.24 12.65
C THR A 224 10.64 2.08 12.37
N ALA A 225 10.19 0.86 12.65
CA ALA A 225 10.85 -0.36 12.25
C ALA A 225 10.24 -0.90 10.94
N HIS A 226 11.06 -1.57 10.13
CA HIS A 226 10.65 -2.18 8.88
C HIS A 226 10.77 -3.70 8.98
N TYR A 227 9.69 -4.42 8.63
CA TYR A 227 9.63 -5.88 8.67
C TYR A 227 9.34 -6.45 7.28
N GLU A 228 10.06 -7.50 6.89
CA GLU A 228 9.95 -8.18 5.61
C GLU A 228 9.35 -9.58 5.78
N PRO A 229 8.52 -10.06 4.83
CA PRO A 229 7.87 -11.36 4.95
C PRO A 229 8.89 -12.50 4.81
N VAL A 230 8.78 -13.51 5.67
CA VAL A 230 9.63 -14.72 5.65
C VAL A 230 9.15 -15.64 4.53
N GLY A 231 10.08 -16.10 3.69
CA GLY A 231 9.80 -17.12 2.67
C GLY A 231 9.31 -16.58 1.32
N GLN A 232 9.30 -15.26 1.10
CA GLN A 232 9.37 -14.73 -0.26
C GLN A 232 10.82 -14.78 -0.73
N GLU A 233 11.26 -15.91 -1.27
CA GLU A 233 12.45 -15.95 -2.10
C GLU A 233 12.31 -14.91 -3.21
N ALA A 234 13.32 -14.06 -3.36
CA ALA A 234 13.46 -13.17 -4.51
C ALA A 234 13.43 -14.04 -5.79
N SER A 235 12.25 -14.15 -6.40
CA SER A 235 12.04 -14.99 -7.57
C SER A 235 11.27 -14.21 -8.63
N ALA A 236 11.86 -14.11 -9.82
CA ALA A 236 11.39 -13.46 -11.06
C ALA A 236 11.00 -11.96 -11.01
N GLY A 237 10.70 -11.38 -9.85
CA GLY A 237 10.38 -9.96 -9.66
C GLY A 237 11.58 -9.00 -9.76
N GLU A 238 12.81 -9.53 -9.83
CA GLU A 238 14.05 -8.75 -9.91
C GLU A 238 14.27 -8.03 -11.26
N LEU A 239 13.31 -8.08 -12.18
CA LEU A 239 13.39 -7.41 -13.47
C LEU A 239 12.12 -6.61 -13.81
N LEU A 240 11.21 -6.37 -12.86
CA LEU A 240 10.02 -5.59 -13.18
C LEU A 240 10.33 -4.09 -13.23
N PRO A 241 9.89 -3.37 -14.29
CA PRO A 241 10.04 -1.92 -14.42
C PRO A 241 9.52 -1.07 -13.26
N TRP A 242 8.37 -1.46 -12.69
CA TRP A 242 7.77 -0.81 -11.52
C TRP A 242 7.88 -1.73 -10.32
N GLY A 243 8.16 -1.14 -9.15
CA GLY A 243 8.34 -1.86 -7.89
C GLY A 243 7.14 -1.68 -6.97
N ASP A 244 6.84 -0.44 -6.60
CA ASP A 244 5.79 -0.10 -5.64
C ASP A 244 4.56 0.49 -6.32
N VAL A 245 3.39 0.23 -5.73
CA VAL A 245 2.09 0.70 -6.18
C VAL A 245 1.36 1.33 -5.00
N VAL A 246 1.12 2.63 -5.09
CA VAL A 246 0.26 3.37 -4.16
C VAL A 246 -1.14 3.47 -4.75
N ILE A 247 -2.17 3.22 -3.94
CA ILE A 247 -3.54 3.12 -4.44
C ILE A 247 -4.42 4.17 -3.79
N PHE A 248 -5.23 4.82 -4.63
CA PHE A 248 -6.27 5.73 -4.20
C PHE A 248 -7.61 5.28 -4.76
N LEU A 249 -8.53 4.87 -3.90
CA LEU A 249 -9.92 4.62 -4.27
C LEU A 249 -10.53 5.91 -4.81
N ALA A 250 -11.27 5.82 -5.91
CA ALA A 250 -11.74 6.99 -6.63
C ALA A 250 -13.08 6.79 -7.32
N ASP A 251 -13.84 7.88 -7.40
CA ASP A 251 -15.01 8.04 -8.25
C ASP A 251 -14.83 9.22 -9.22
N ASP A 252 -15.76 9.41 -10.15
CA ASP A 252 -15.74 10.53 -11.10
C ASP A 252 -16.28 11.86 -10.53
N GLY A 253 -16.54 11.93 -9.22
CA GLY A 253 -17.21 13.04 -8.53
C GLY A 253 -18.73 12.87 -8.40
N SER A 254 -19.33 11.89 -9.08
CA SER A 254 -20.76 11.55 -8.98
C SER A 254 -21.01 10.20 -8.29
N GLY A 255 -19.97 9.61 -7.70
CA GLY A 255 -20.02 8.25 -7.13
C GLY A 255 -20.02 7.15 -8.19
N GLN A 256 -19.67 7.46 -9.44
CA GLN A 256 -19.62 6.50 -10.56
C GLN A 256 -18.19 6.25 -11.02
N GLU A 257 -18.01 5.19 -11.80
CA GLU A 257 -16.71 4.85 -12.40
C GLU A 257 -16.28 5.88 -13.44
N ILE A 258 -14.98 6.20 -13.47
CA ILE A 258 -14.40 7.03 -14.53
C ILE A 258 -14.48 6.32 -15.89
N GLU A 259 -15.28 6.90 -16.80
CA GLU A 259 -15.45 6.43 -18.18
C GLU A 259 -14.09 6.20 -18.88
N PRO A 260 -13.91 5.08 -19.61
CA PRO A 260 -12.68 4.76 -20.35
C PRO A 260 -12.07 5.92 -21.16
N SER A 261 -12.90 6.74 -21.82
CA SER A 261 -12.41 7.86 -22.65
C SER A 261 -11.93 9.08 -21.84
N ARG A 262 -12.10 9.07 -20.50
CA ARG A 262 -11.70 10.15 -19.60
C ARG A 262 -10.51 9.79 -18.71
N ARG A 263 -10.21 8.49 -18.56
CA ARG A 263 -9.18 7.97 -17.64
C ARG A 263 -7.82 8.63 -17.83
N VAL A 264 -7.35 8.80 -19.08
CA VAL A 264 -6.07 9.47 -19.38
C VAL A 264 -6.01 10.88 -18.81
N GLY A 265 -7.03 11.72 -19.04
CA GLY A 265 -6.94 13.08 -18.52
C GLY A 265 -7.15 13.16 -17.01
N TRP A 266 -7.82 12.18 -16.39
CA TRP A 266 -7.94 12.11 -14.93
C TRP A 266 -6.59 11.75 -14.32
N CYS A 267 -5.86 10.80 -14.94
CA CYS A 267 -4.48 10.48 -14.57
C CYS A 267 -3.55 11.69 -14.78
N VAL A 268 -3.74 12.48 -15.85
CA VAL A 268 -3.04 13.76 -16.06
C VAL A 268 -3.40 14.78 -14.98
N GLY A 269 -4.66 14.82 -14.54
CA GLY A 269 -5.11 15.68 -13.44
C GLY A 269 -4.40 15.34 -12.13
N LEU A 270 -4.32 14.04 -11.80
CA LEU A 270 -3.59 13.54 -10.63
C LEU A 270 -2.09 13.82 -10.76
N HIS A 271 -1.50 13.58 -11.93
CA HIS A 271 -0.10 13.91 -12.23
C HIS A 271 0.22 15.38 -11.98
N LYS A 272 -0.63 16.30 -12.47
CA LYS A 272 -0.49 17.74 -12.21
C LYS A 272 -0.68 18.09 -10.74
N ALA A 273 -1.58 17.41 -10.04
CA ALA A 273 -1.77 17.62 -8.60
C ALA A 273 -0.51 17.22 -7.81
N ILE A 274 0.15 16.11 -8.17
CA ILE A 274 1.43 15.70 -7.58
C ILE A 274 2.48 16.79 -7.83
N ILE A 275 2.69 17.22 -9.08
CA ILE A 275 3.66 18.27 -9.41
C ILE A 275 3.37 19.56 -8.61
N SER A 276 2.10 19.97 -8.57
CA SER A 276 1.69 21.19 -7.85
C SER A 276 1.89 21.10 -6.33
N ARG A 277 1.80 19.91 -5.74
CA ARG A 277 1.99 19.71 -4.30
C ARG A 277 3.46 19.56 -3.92
N ILE A 278 4.29 19.05 -4.82
CA ILE A 278 5.75 19.06 -4.65
C ILE A 278 6.28 20.49 -4.73
N GLY A 279 5.81 21.27 -5.71
CA GLY A 279 6.30 22.63 -5.96
C GLY A 279 7.65 22.63 -6.68
N ASP A 280 8.51 23.58 -6.32
CA ASP A 280 9.85 23.70 -6.90
C ASP A 280 10.72 22.50 -6.50
N GLY A 281 11.38 21.87 -7.48
CA GLY A 281 12.21 20.68 -7.26
C GLY A 281 11.53 19.34 -7.55
N ALA A 282 10.41 19.33 -8.28
CA ALA A 282 9.78 18.07 -8.70
C ALA A 282 10.75 17.15 -9.47
N PRO A 283 10.89 15.87 -9.05
CA PRO A 283 11.84 14.94 -9.67
C PRO A 283 11.66 14.77 -11.18
N ALA A 284 12.76 14.52 -11.90
CA ALA A 284 12.76 14.34 -13.36
C ALA A 284 11.85 13.19 -13.81
N MET A 285 11.70 12.14 -12.99
CA MET A 285 10.77 11.04 -13.26
C MET A 285 9.30 11.44 -13.19
N VAL A 286 8.97 12.48 -12.44
CA VAL A 286 7.61 13.05 -12.37
C VAL A 286 7.41 14.05 -13.51
N THR A 287 8.34 14.99 -13.70
CA THR A 287 8.19 16.06 -14.71
C THR A 287 8.47 15.60 -16.14
N GLY A 288 9.17 14.48 -16.30
CA GLY A 288 9.65 13.95 -17.57
C GLY A 288 10.79 14.75 -18.21
N HIS A 289 11.31 15.77 -17.53
CA HIS A 289 12.44 16.59 -17.98
C HIS A 289 13.71 16.15 -17.27
N TYR A 290 14.62 15.54 -18.02
CA TYR A 290 15.92 15.08 -17.53
C TYR A 290 17.00 16.07 -17.95
N PRO A 291 18.00 16.36 -17.09
CA PRO A 291 19.15 17.18 -17.45
C PRO A 291 19.88 16.64 -18.68
N GLU A 292 20.48 17.53 -19.47
CA GLU A 292 21.28 17.14 -20.63
C GLU A 292 22.41 16.18 -20.23
N GLY A 293 22.64 15.16 -21.04
CA GLY A 293 23.66 14.12 -20.80
C GLY A 293 23.22 12.97 -19.87
N ARG A 294 22.09 13.09 -19.16
CA ARG A 294 21.57 11.98 -18.34
C ARG A 294 20.78 10.98 -19.21
N ALA A 295 21.06 9.69 -19.04
CA ALA A 295 20.30 8.64 -19.69
C ALA A 295 18.83 8.68 -19.24
N VAL A 296 17.91 8.68 -20.20
CA VAL A 296 16.47 8.67 -19.92
C VAL A 296 16.02 7.21 -19.74
N PRO A 297 15.52 6.83 -18.55
CA PRO A 297 15.06 5.47 -18.31
C PRO A 297 13.88 5.12 -19.22
N ALA A 298 13.71 3.83 -19.52
CA ALA A 298 12.57 3.32 -20.28
C ALA A 298 11.25 3.58 -19.55
N ASN A 299 11.27 3.53 -18.22
CA ASN A 299 10.09 3.66 -17.37
C ASN A 299 10.24 4.78 -16.35
N ARG A 300 9.11 5.36 -15.97
CA ARG A 300 8.97 6.54 -15.11
C ARG A 300 7.76 6.34 -14.21
N LEU A 301 7.46 7.31 -13.35
CA LEU A 301 6.19 7.33 -12.63
C LEU A 301 5.02 7.07 -13.59
N ALA A 302 4.22 6.06 -13.28
CA ALA A 302 3.03 5.75 -14.04
C ALA A 302 1.78 5.93 -13.17
N ILE A 303 0.73 6.49 -13.76
CA ILE A 303 -0.55 6.71 -13.10
C ILE A 303 -1.64 6.13 -13.96
N HIS A 304 -2.39 5.18 -13.42
CA HIS A 304 -3.48 4.48 -14.12
C HIS A 304 -4.76 4.49 -13.30
N TYR A 305 -5.87 4.18 -13.95
CA TYR A 305 -7.15 3.97 -13.29
C TYR A 305 -7.70 2.59 -13.63
N LEU A 306 -8.08 1.83 -12.60
CA LEU A 306 -8.79 0.56 -12.71
C LEU A 306 -10.26 0.74 -12.35
N SER A 307 -11.13 0.09 -13.13
CA SER A 307 -12.53 -0.09 -12.74
C SER A 307 -12.63 -1.10 -11.59
N ALA A 308 -13.72 -1.03 -10.82
CA ALA A 308 -14.03 -2.00 -9.77
C ALA A 308 -13.92 -3.46 -10.28
N SER A 309 -14.46 -3.73 -11.47
CA SER A 309 -14.45 -5.05 -12.10
C SER A 309 -13.05 -5.60 -12.40
N VAL A 310 -12.10 -4.73 -12.77
CA VAL A 310 -10.72 -5.15 -13.02
C VAL A 310 -9.96 -5.23 -11.70
N LEU A 311 -10.17 -4.28 -10.78
CA LEU A 311 -9.55 -4.29 -9.46
C LEU A 311 -9.91 -5.55 -8.66
N ALA A 312 -11.11 -6.10 -8.83
CA ALA A 312 -11.53 -7.35 -8.19
C ALA A 312 -10.63 -8.58 -8.50
N GLN A 313 -9.89 -8.53 -9.62
CA GLN A 313 -8.93 -9.57 -10.04
C GLN A 313 -7.56 -9.42 -9.35
N SER A 314 -7.33 -8.32 -8.64
CA SER A 314 -6.12 -8.10 -7.82
C SER A 314 -6.22 -8.74 -6.44
N LEU A 315 -5.11 -8.85 -5.71
CA LEU A 315 -5.11 -9.25 -4.30
C LEU A 315 -5.88 -8.27 -3.39
N ILE A 316 -6.10 -7.05 -3.89
CA ILE A 316 -6.71 -5.91 -3.18
C ILE A 316 -8.21 -5.82 -3.54
N GLY A 317 -8.72 -6.79 -4.31
CA GLY A 317 -10.14 -6.86 -4.67
C GLY A 317 -11.06 -6.97 -3.45
N GLY A 318 -12.37 -6.74 -3.67
CA GLY A 318 -13.37 -6.76 -2.59
C GLY A 318 -13.58 -5.42 -1.89
N ILE A 319 -12.97 -4.35 -2.40
CA ILE A 319 -13.17 -2.98 -1.92
C ILE A 319 -14.38 -2.34 -2.62
N ASP A 320 -15.26 -1.72 -1.84
CA ASP A 320 -16.43 -1.00 -2.33
C ASP A 320 -16.05 0.41 -2.83
N ALA A 321 -15.51 0.45 -4.06
CA ALA A 321 -15.24 1.68 -4.78
C ALA A 321 -15.53 1.50 -6.27
N PRO A 322 -16.01 2.54 -6.99
CA PRO A 322 -16.22 2.47 -8.44
C PRO A 322 -14.93 2.20 -9.22
N GLY A 323 -13.79 2.55 -8.65
CA GLY A 323 -12.47 2.17 -9.13
C GLY A 323 -11.36 2.76 -8.27
N ALA A 324 -10.14 2.69 -8.78
CA ALA A 324 -8.97 3.19 -8.07
C ALA A 324 -7.92 3.74 -9.04
N PHE A 325 -7.26 4.83 -8.63
CA PHE A 325 -5.99 5.23 -9.20
C PHE A 325 -4.85 4.36 -8.65
N LEU A 326 -3.97 3.93 -9.55
CA LEU A 326 -2.71 3.27 -9.23
C LEU A 326 -1.58 4.21 -9.58
N ILE A 327 -0.73 4.53 -8.60
CA ILE A 327 0.50 5.30 -8.78
C ILE A 327 1.65 4.30 -8.65
N MET A 328 2.27 3.97 -9.79
CA MET A 328 3.33 2.97 -9.88
C MET A 328 4.68 3.68 -9.89
N LEU A 329 5.51 3.40 -8.89
CA LEU A 329 6.86 3.92 -8.74
C LEU A 329 7.85 3.00 -9.48
N PRO A 330 8.77 3.54 -10.30
CA PRO A 330 9.86 2.76 -10.88
C PRO A 330 10.64 2.05 -9.78
N ARG A 331 11.12 0.84 -10.06
CA ARG A 331 11.87 0.07 -9.06
C ARG A 331 13.19 0.73 -8.66
N ASP A 332 13.84 1.38 -9.61
CA ASP A 332 15.12 2.09 -9.47
C ASP A 332 14.94 3.55 -9.04
N VAL A 333 13.77 3.91 -8.52
CA VAL A 333 13.51 5.25 -7.99
C VAL A 333 14.52 5.60 -6.89
N ASP A 334 15.16 6.77 -7.03
CA ASP A 334 15.97 7.29 -5.94
C ASP A 334 15.06 7.50 -4.73
N PRO A 335 15.42 6.98 -3.55
CA PRO A 335 14.45 7.01 -2.48
C PRO A 335 14.09 8.39 -1.94
N SER A 336 14.98 9.38 -2.08
CA SER A 336 14.66 10.76 -1.76
C SER A 336 13.58 11.30 -2.71
N GLU A 337 13.64 10.94 -3.99
CA GLU A 337 12.61 11.26 -4.99
C GLU A 337 11.30 10.51 -4.69
N ALA A 338 11.35 9.25 -4.26
CA ALA A 338 10.16 8.51 -3.80
C ALA A 338 9.48 9.19 -2.61
N GLY A 339 10.25 9.59 -1.59
CA GLY A 339 9.74 10.28 -0.40
C GLY A 339 9.03 11.59 -0.74
N VAL A 340 9.56 12.36 -1.70
CA VAL A 340 8.91 13.57 -2.22
C VAL A 340 7.56 13.26 -2.87
N ILE A 341 7.48 12.18 -3.66
CA ILE A 341 6.23 11.75 -4.30
C ILE A 341 5.21 11.30 -3.24
N LEU A 342 5.63 10.46 -2.28
CA LEU A 342 4.77 9.97 -1.21
C LEU A 342 4.26 11.11 -0.31
N GLY A 343 5.14 12.06 0.04
CA GLY A 343 4.75 13.27 0.77
C GLY A 343 3.74 14.13 0.02
N ALA A 344 3.86 14.22 -1.31
CA ALA A 344 2.88 14.92 -2.14
C ALA A 344 1.54 14.18 -2.22
N LEU A 345 1.52 12.85 -2.08
CA LEU A 345 0.29 12.06 -2.02
C LEU A 345 -0.37 12.09 -0.64
N ALA A 346 0.42 12.29 0.42
CA ALA A 346 -0.08 12.38 1.79
C ALA A 346 -1.15 13.47 1.92
N GLY A 347 -2.30 13.10 2.50
CA GLY A 347 -3.43 14.00 2.70
C GLY A 347 -4.16 14.43 1.41
N LEU A 348 -3.85 13.84 0.24
CA LEU A 348 -4.61 14.09 -0.98
C LEU A 348 -6.03 13.50 -0.82
N ARG A 349 -7.05 14.36 -0.95
CA ARG A 349 -8.48 13.97 -0.81
C ARG A 349 -9.28 14.18 -2.09
N TRP A 350 -8.76 14.99 -3.01
CA TRP A 350 -9.47 15.34 -4.24
C TRP A 350 -8.50 15.49 -5.40
N VAL A 351 -8.90 15.04 -6.57
CA VAL A 351 -8.20 15.30 -7.84
C VAL A 351 -9.08 16.18 -8.70
N ARG A 352 -8.49 17.21 -9.31
CA ARG A 352 -9.20 18.07 -10.28
C ARG A 352 -8.81 17.68 -11.70
N SER A 353 -9.81 17.61 -12.56
CA SER A 353 -9.63 17.45 -14.01
C SER A 353 -10.54 18.41 -14.77
N ARG A 354 -10.42 18.44 -16.10
CA ARG A 354 -11.34 19.22 -16.95
C ARG A 354 -12.80 18.73 -16.91
N TRP A 355 -13.06 17.56 -16.33
CA TRP A 355 -14.39 16.96 -16.27
C TRP A 355 -15.05 17.09 -14.89
N GLY A 356 -14.32 17.57 -13.88
CA GLY A 356 -14.86 17.72 -12.53
C GLY A 356 -13.80 17.53 -11.44
N VAL A 357 -14.29 17.18 -10.24
CA VAL A 357 -13.49 16.90 -9.06
C VAL A 357 -13.80 15.49 -8.58
N ALA A 358 -12.80 14.61 -8.60
CA ALA A 358 -12.91 13.24 -8.11
C ALA A 358 -12.57 13.21 -6.63
N ARG A 359 -13.34 12.50 -5.82
CA ARG A 359 -12.93 12.17 -4.46
C ARG A 359 -11.90 11.06 -4.53
N VAL A 360 -10.82 11.19 -3.77
CA VAL A 360 -9.82 10.15 -3.64
C VAL A 360 -9.58 9.80 -2.17
N GLN A 361 -9.46 8.51 -1.90
CA GLN A 361 -9.16 7.98 -0.57
C GLN A 361 -7.95 7.05 -0.68
N PRO A 362 -6.83 7.35 0.02
CA PRO A 362 -5.68 6.46 0.01
C PRO A 362 -6.03 5.13 0.67
N LEU A 363 -5.44 4.06 0.17
CA LEU A 363 -5.23 2.84 0.95
C LEU A 363 -3.91 3.02 1.72
N ASP A 364 -3.90 2.67 3.00
CA ASP A 364 -2.77 2.91 3.89
C ASP A 364 -1.57 1.98 3.62
N GLU A 365 -1.76 0.97 2.76
CA GLU A 365 -0.73 0.02 2.35
C GLU A 365 -0.12 0.38 0.97
N THR A 366 1.20 0.23 0.85
CA THR A 366 1.88 0.21 -0.44
C THR A 366 2.01 -1.23 -0.92
N HIS A 367 1.66 -1.49 -2.18
CA HIS A 367 1.62 -2.84 -2.72
C HIS A 367 2.76 -3.09 -3.71
N SER A 368 3.24 -4.32 -3.76
CA SER A 368 4.24 -4.72 -4.75
C SER A 368 3.61 -4.89 -6.13
N ALA A 369 4.22 -4.28 -7.15
CA ALA A 369 3.87 -4.51 -8.54
C ALA A 369 4.14 -5.96 -8.97
N ALA A 370 5.04 -6.69 -8.32
CA ALA A 370 5.36 -8.08 -8.68
C ALA A 370 4.26 -9.08 -8.29
N SER A 371 3.50 -8.77 -7.24
CA SER A 371 2.50 -9.67 -6.67
C SER A 371 1.10 -9.07 -6.66
N PHE A 372 0.82 -8.09 -7.51
CA PHE A 372 -0.42 -7.30 -7.48
C PHE A 372 -1.67 -8.11 -7.87
N TRP A 373 -1.57 -8.94 -8.91
CA TRP A 373 -2.69 -9.76 -9.38
C TRP A 373 -2.79 -11.09 -8.61
N LYS A 374 -4.01 -11.63 -8.50
CA LYS A 374 -4.23 -13.00 -8.02
C LYS A 374 -3.62 -14.01 -9.00
N GLU A 375 -3.17 -15.15 -8.51
CA GLU A 375 -2.76 -16.27 -9.40
C GLU A 375 -3.92 -16.68 -10.33
N PRO A 376 -3.63 -17.10 -11.57
CA PRO A 376 -4.62 -17.74 -12.42
C PRO A 376 -5.16 -19.01 -11.76
N ALA A 377 -6.44 -19.30 -11.97
CA ALA A 377 -7.05 -20.53 -11.46
C ALA A 377 -6.43 -21.79 -12.12
N PRO A 378 -6.39 -22.94 -11.43
CA PRO A 378 -5.92 -24.18 -12.05
C PRO A 378 -6.66 -24.48 -13.38
N GLY A 379 -5.89 -24.80 -14.42
CA GLY A 379 -6.43 -25.09 -15.76
C GLY A 379 -6.70 -23.86 -16.63
N THR A 380 -6.44 -22.64 -16.13
CA THR A 380 -6.42 -21.42 -16.95
C THR A 380 -5.00 -21.00 -17.30
N ALA A 381 -4.87 -20.27 -18.40
CA ALA A 381 -3.66 -19.56 -18.81
C ALA A 381 -3.98 -18.06 -18.87
N ARG A 382 -3.05 -17.23 -18.38
CA ARG A 382 -3.22 -15.79 -18.32
C ARG A 382 -2.73 -15.13 -19.59
N LEU A 383 -3.60 -14.32 -20.18
CA LEU A 383 -3.25 -13.33 -21.20
C LEU A 383 -3.42 -11.92 -20.63
N TRP A 384 -2.93 -10.93 -21.38
CA TRP A 384 -2.92 -9.54 -20.97
C TRP A 384 -3.70 -8.66 -21.94
N SER A 385 -4.59 -7.83 -21.38
CA SER A 385 -5.41 -6.90 -22.15
C SER A 385 -5.13 -5.46 -21.74
N PRO A 386 -4.66 -4.58 -22.66
CA PRO A 386 -4.43 -3.18 -22.35
C PRO A 386 -5.74 -2.44 -22.03
N THR A 387 -5.84 -1.86 -20.83
CA THR A 387 -6.99 -1.10 -20.35
C THR A 387 -6.71 0.40 -20.25
N PRO A 388 -7.66 1.27 -20.67
CA PRO A 388 -8.82 0.93 -21.51
C PRO A 388 -8.45 0.63 -22.97
N ALA A 389 -7.24 1.05 -23.38
CA ALA A 389 -6.57 0.76 -24.65
C ALA A 389 -5.10 1.20 -24.52
N ALA A 390 -4.20 0.61 -25.31
CA ALA A 390 -2.83 1.09 -25.50
C ALA A 390 -2.72 1.88 -26.80
N VAL A 391 -1.69 2.74 -26.92
CA VAL A 391 -1.37 3.48 -28.15
C VAL A 391 0.05 3.10 -28.58
N PRO A 392 0.29 2.72 -29.86
CA PRO A 392 1.63 2.39 -30.33
C PRO A 392 2.57 3.60 -30.24
N GLU A 393 3.84 3.33 -29.96
CA GLU A 393 4.86 4.37 -29.74
C GLU A 393 5.46 4.92 -31.03
N VAL A 394 5.31 4.18 -32.13
CA VAL A 394 5.89 4.51 -33.44
C VAL A 394 4.82 4.53 -34.52
N VAL A 395 5.09 5.32 -35.56
CA VAL A 395 4.31 5.26 -36.80
C VAL A 395 4.51 3.92 -37.49
N ARG A 396 3.62 3.58 -38.42
CA ARG A 396 3.79 2.42 -39.30
C ARG A 396 5.15 2.50 -40.01
N GLN A 397 5.93 1.43 -39.94
CA GLN A 397 7.22 1.33 -40.63
C GLN A 397 7.02 0.92 -42.10
N ARG A 398 7.95 1.32 -42.98
CA ARG A 398 7.97 0.87 -44.38
C ARG A 398 8.42 -0.61 -44.48
N GLY A 399 7.95 -1.31 -45.51
CA GLY A 399 8.23 -2.73 -45.73
C GLY A 399 7.30 -3.66 -44.95
N GLU A 400 7.75 -4.89 -44.69
CA GLU A 400 7.02 -5.88 -43.89
C GLU A 400 6.94 -5.43 -42.43
N TRP A 401 5.83 -4.75 -42.10
CA TRP A 401 5.52 -4.28 -40.76
C TRP A 401 4.02 -4.38 -40.51
N SER A 402 3.64 -5.37 -39.70
CA SER A 402 2.25 -5.58 -39.28
C SER A 402 1.89 -4.68 -38.10
N PHE A 403 0.59 -4.59 -37.80
CA PHE A 403 0.15 -3.89 -36.57
C PHE A 403 0.52 -4.69 -35.32
N GLU A 404 0.55 -6.02 -35.40
CA GLU A 404 1.07 -6.88 -34.35
C GLU A 404 2.52 -6.54 -33.99
N ASN A 405 3.39 -6.27 -34.97
CA ASN A 405 4.76 -5.83 -34.69
C ASN A 405 4.78 -4.52 -33.88
N ALA A 406 3.81 -3.62 -34.08
CA ALA A 406 3.69 -2.41 -33.27
C ALA A 406 3.24 -2.68 -31.82
N ILE A 407 2.43 -3.72 -31.60
CA ILE A 407 2.00 -4.16 -30.27
C ILE A 407 3.17 -4.81 -29.53
N LEU A 408 3.88 -5.75 -30.19
CA LEU A 408 5.07 -6.39 -29.61
C LEU A 408 6.20 -5.39 -29.35
N LEU A 409 6.37 -4.39 -30.23
CA LEU A 409 7.32 -3.31 -29.99
C LEU A 409 6.97 -2.51 -28.73
N SER A 410 5.68 -2.34 -28.43
CA SER A 410 5.24 -1.65 -27.21
C SER A 410 5.60 -2.43 -25.94
N LEU A 411 5.68 -3.77 -26.00
CA LEU A 411 6.31 -4.56 -24.95
C LEU A 411 7.82 -4.27 -24.93
N GLY A 412 8.48 -4.39 -26.07
CA GLY A 412 9.93 -4.20 -26.17
C GLY A 412 10.44 -2.87 -25.58
N PHE A 413 9.68 -1.78 -25.73
CA PHE A 413 10.02 -0.49 -25.13
C PHE A 413 9.95 -0.47 -23.60
N VAL A 414 9.07 -1.26 -22.99
CA VAL A 414 8.95 -1.38 -21.53
C VAL A 414 10.19 -2.10 -20.96
N TRP A 415 10.64 -3.18 -21.60
CA TRP A 415 11.81 -3.95 -21.16
C TRP A 415 13.12 -3.53 -21.84
N ARG A 416 13.16 -2.40 -22.56
CA ARG A 416 14.33 -1.97 -23.35
C ARG A 416 15.64 -1.97 -22.56
N ASP A 417 15.59 -1.56 -21.30
CA ASP A 417 16.78 -1.42 -20.47
C ASP A 417 17.29 -2.78 -19.93
N GLN A 418 16.51 -3.85 -20.14
CA GLN A 418 16.82 -5.23 -19.72
C GLN A 418 17.04 -6.17 -20.92
N LEU A 419 16.67 -5.72 -22.11
CA LEU A 419 16.95 -6.39 -23.38
C LEU A 419 18.30 -5.93 -23.93
N LYS A 420 18.82 -6.64 -24.95
CA LYS A 420 20.07 -6.24 -25.59
C LYS A 420 19.85 -4.92 -26.30
N SER A 421 20.82 -4.01 -26.15
CA SER A 421 20.81 -2.72 -26.82
C SER A 421 20.67 -2.88 -28.33
N VAL A 422 19.75 -2.11 -28.93
CA VAL A 422 19.49 -2.09 -30.37
C VAL A 422 19.84 -0.73 -30.96
N GLY A 423 20.14 -0.72 -32.27
CA GLY A 423 20.36 0.53 -33.00
C GLY A 423 19.12 1.43 -33.05
N ARG A 424 19.28 2.68 -33.48
CA ARG A 424 18.14 3.59 -33.69
C ARG A 424 17.48 3.34 -35.05
N GLY A 425 16.18 3.61 -35.12
CA GLY A 425 15.42 3.60 -36.38
C GLY A 425 14.78 2.25 -36.71
N PRO A 426 14.28 2.08 -37.95
CA PRO A 426 13.41 0.96 -38.31
C PRO A 426 14.02 -0.42 -38.09
N GLN A 427 15.32 -0.59 -38.32
CA GLN A 427 15.97 -1.89 -38.08
C GLN A 427 16.03 -2.23 -36.60
N GLY A 428 16.40 -1.28 -35.75
CA GLY A 428 16.39 -1.50 -34.29
C GLY A 428 15.01 -1.81 -33.74
N TYR A 429 13.94 -1.27 -34.33
CA TYR A 429 12.56 -1.66 -33.97
C TYR A 429 12.26 -3.11 -34.33
N ARG A 430 12.75 -3.61 -35.47
CA ARG A 430 12.60 -5.03 -35.84
C ARG A 430 13.41 -5.92 -34.92
N ASP A 431 14.65 -5.56 -34.64
CA ASP A 431 15.53 -6.32 -33.74
C ASP A 431 14.93 -6.41 -32.34
N LEU A 432 14.30 -5.33 -31.85
CA LEU A 432 13.62 -5.31 -30.57
C LEU A 432 12.37 -6.20 -30.57
N VAL A 433 11.58 -6.22 -31.65
CA VAL A 433 10.45 -7.14 -31.82
C VAL A 433 10.92 -8.60 -31.85
N SER A 434 12.04 -8.89 -32.53
CA SER A 434 12.63 -10.23 -32.54
C SER A 434 13.03 -10.69 -31.14
N GLN A 435 13.67 -9.83 -30.34
CA GLN A 435 14.00 -10.14 -28.95
C GLN A 435 12.76 -10.39 -28.08
N VAL A 436 11.66 -9.65 -28.31
CA VAL A 436 10.39 -9.89 -27.62
C VAL A 436 9.79 -11.25 -27.99
N ARG A 437 9.86 -11.64 -29.27
CA ARG A 437 9.42 -12.97 -29.74
C ARG A 437 10.29 -14.11 -29.22
N GLU A 438 11.61 -13.90 -29.09
CA GLU A 438 12.54 -14.86 -28.46
C GLU A 438 12.16 -15.15 -27.01
N ARG A 439 11.51 -14.20 -26.33
CA ARG A 439 10.91 -14.35 -24.99
C ARG A 439 9.49 -14.92 -25.02
N ARG A 440 9.09 -15.53 -26.14
CA ARG A 440 7.79 -16.18 -26.39
C ARG A 440 6.57 -15.27 -26.32
N ALA A 441 6.76 -13.95 -26.36
CA ALA A 441 5.62 -13.05 -26.41
C ALA A 441 4.96 -13.04 -27.79
N SER A 442 3.63 -13.06 -27.82
CA SER A 442 2.83 -13.08 -29.05
C SER A 442 1.52 -12.30 -28.89
N VAL A 443 0.89 -11.94 -30.01
CA VAL A 443 -0.44 -11.30 -30.01
C VAL A 443 -1.47 -12.28 -30.53
N MET A 444 -2.43 -12.63 -29.68
CA MET A 444 -3.48 -13.58 -30.03
C MET A 444 -4.64 -12.91 -30.77
N TRP A 445 -4.93 -11.67 -30.42
CA TRP A 445 -6.00 -10.89 -31.02
C TRP A 445 -5.76 -9.41 -30.82
N TYR A 446 -6.21 -8.58 -31.76
CA TYR A 446 -6.24 -7.13 -31.57
C TYR A 446 -7.35 -6.45 -32.36
N GLN A 447 -7.75 -5.28 -31.88
CA GLN A 447 -8.70 -4.39 -32.55
C GLN A 447 -8.34 -2.93 -32.33
N ARG A 448 -8.41 -2.14 -33.40
CA ARG A 448 -8.21 -0.69 -33.33
C ARG A 448 -9.45 0.03 -32.82
N VAL A 449 -9.25 1.05 -31.99
CA VAL A 449 -10.31 1.91 -31.45
C VAL A 449 -10.43 3.15 -32.33
N ALA A 450 -11.50 3.21 -33.14
CA ALA A 450 -11.73 4.34 -34.05
C ALA A 450 -12.43 5.55 -33.40
N ARG A 451 -13.14 5.34 -32.29
CA ARG A 451 -13.93 6.39 -31.62
C ARG A 451 -13.05 7.21 -30.68
N ARG A 452 -12.96 8.53 -30.93
CA ARG A 452 -12.20 9.50 -30.11
C ARG A 452 -10.76 9.03 -29.82
N PRO A 453 -9.93 8.74 -30.84
CA PRO A 453 -8.61 8.13 -30.63
C PRO A 453 -7.66 9.00 -29.77
N SER A 454 -7.79 10.32 -29.84
CA SER A 454 -7.02 11.27 -29.02
C SER A 454 -7.32 11.20 -27.53
N ALA A 455 -8.43 10.57 -27.12
CA ALA A 455 -8.78 10.40 -25.72
C ALA A 455 -7.85 9.45 -24.95
N TYR A 456 -7.09 8.62 -25.68
CA TYR A 456 -6.22 7.57 -25.14
C TYR A 456 -4.74 7.95 -25.07
N SER A 457 -4.41 9.22 -25.34
CA SER A 457 -3.04 9.76 -25.32
C SER A 457 -3.02 11.15 -24.68
N HIS A 458 -2.08 11.42 -23.77
CA HIS A 458 -1.92 12.76 -23.20
C HIS A 458 -1.25 13.73 -24.20
N LYS A 459 -0.15 13.29 -24.80
CA LYS A 459 0.64 14.04 -25.80
C LYS A 459 1.06 13.09 -26.90
N MET A 460 0.82 13.46 -28.16
CA MET A 460 1.35 12.74 -29.32
C MET A 460 2.55 13.49 -29.90
N PRO A 461 3.57 12.79 -30.42
CA PRO A 461 4.62 13.42 -31.22
C PRO A 461 4.03 14.21 -32.38
N GLN A 462 4.68 15.32 -32.76
CA GLN A 462 4.24 16.14 -33.88
C GLN A 462 4.20 15.28 -35.17
N GLY A 463 3.07 15.34 -35.88
CA GLY A 463 2.84 14.56 -37.10
C GLY A 463 2.40 13.11 -36.88
N MET A 464 2.22 12.66 -35.63
CA MET A 464 1.71 11.31 -35.32
C MET A 464 0.22 11.35 -34.91
N THR A 465 -0.57 10.47 -35.52
CA THR A 465 -1.99 10.27 -35.14
C THR A 465 -2.08 9.13 -34.13
N ALA A 466 -2.84 9.33 -33.05
CA ALA A 466 -3.11 8.27 -32.07
C ALA A 466 -3.86 7.10 -32.74
N GLN A 467 -3.33 5.89 -32.58
CA GLN A 467 -3.94 4.64 -33.07
C GLN A 467 -4.22 3.68 -31.92
N PRO A 468 -5.14 4.03 -31.00
CA PRO A 468 -5.41 3.18 -29.85
C PRO A 468 -5.90 1.79 -30.26
N TYR A 469 -5.52 0.78 -29.49
CA TYR A 469 -5.91 -0.59 -29.71
C TYR A 469 -6.24 -1.31 -28.40
N ARG A 470 -7.07 -2.34 -28.54
CA ARG A 470 -7.24 -3.42 -27.57
C ARG A 470 -6.57 -4.66 -28.13
N ALA A 471 -6.07 -5.51 -27.26
CA ALA A 471 -5.41 -6.75 -27.65
C ALA A 471 -5.57 -7.81 -26.57
N LEU A 472 -5.37 -9.07 -26.95
CA LEU A 472 -5.02 -10.16 -26.05
C LEU A 472 -3.57 -10.54 -26.36
N ILE A 473 -2.71 -10.37 -25.38
CA ILE A 473 -1.27 -10.51 -25.49
C ILE A 473 -0.84 -11.67 -24.61
N ASP A 474 -0.14 -12.63 -25.19
CA ASP A 474 0.68 -13.56 -24.43
C ASP A 474 2.04 -12.87 -24.22
N ALA A 475 2.40 -12.61 -22.97
CA ALA A 475 3.65 -11.91 -22.67
C ALA A 475 4.85 -12.87 -22.54
N GLY A 476 4.62 -14.18 -22.61
CA GLY A 476 5.66 -15.19 -22.47
C GLY A 476 6.49 -14.97 -21.20
N ASP A 477 7.80 -15.06 -21.34
CA ASP A 477 8.75 -14.97 -20.22
C ASP A 477 9.00 -13.52 -19.77
N LEU A 478 8.37 -12.51 -20.41
CA LEU A 478 8.57 -11.09 -20.07
C LEU A 478 7.78 -10.65 -18.83
N LEU A 479 6.60 -11.23 -18.61
CA LEU A 479 5.66 -10.77 -17.59
C LEU A 479 5.13 -11.95 -16.76
N PRO A 480 5.55 -12.06 -15.49
CA PRO A 480 4.97 -13.03 -14.56
C PRO A 480 3.47 -12.80 -14.37
N ASP A 481 2.72 -13.88 -14.12
CA ASP A 481 1.26 -13.85 -14.05
C ASP A 481 0.69 -12.86 -13.02
N ARG A 482 1.42 -12.62 -11.93
CA ARG A 482 0.98 -11.75 -10.84
C ARG A 482 1.40 -10.29 -10.98
N ALA A 483 2.19 -9.97 -11.99
CA ALA A 483 2.84 -8.68 -12.09
C ALA A 483 1.95 -7.61 -12.76
N LEU A 484 1.98 -6.39 -12.22
CA LEU A 484 1.26 -5.23 -12.73
C LEU A 484 2.15 -4.44 -13.69
N MET A 485 1.80 -4.37 -14.98
CA MET A 485 2.59 -3.63 -15.98
C MET A 485 1.72 -2.77 -16.89
N ALA A 486 2.34 -1.81 -17.58
CA ALA A 486 1.68 -0.98 -18.58
C ALA A 486 2.54 -0.83 -19.85
N VAL A 487 1.90 -0.75 -21.01
CA VAL A 487 2.55 -0.77 -22.33
C VAL A 487 2.10 0.38 -23.24
N GLY A 488 2.95 0.68 -24.23
CA GLY A 488 2.67 1.67 -25.26
C GLY A 488 2.95 3.10 -24.82
N GLN A 489 2.56 4.06 -25.67
CA GLN A 489 2.84 5.48 -25.50
C GLN A 489 2.15 6.06 -24.27
N SER A 490 0.98 5.54 -23.92
CA SER A 490 0.20 5.98 -22.77
C SER A 490 0.54 5.25 -21.48
N ARG A 491 1.56 4.38 -21.46
CA ARG A 491 1.95 3.54 -20.30
C ARG A 491 2.25 4.31 -19.02
N HIS A 492 2.55 5.60 -19.10
CA HIS A 492 2.77 6.44 -17.92
C HIS A 492 1.50 7.14 -17.43
N LEU A 493 0.48 7.33 -18.28
CA LEU A 493 -0.69 8.15 -17.95
C LEU A 493 -1.96 7.56 -18.56
N GLY A 494 -2.63 6.71 -17.77
CA GLY A 494 -4.04 6.33 -17.90
C GLY A 494 -4.41 5.46 -19.10
N GLY A 495 -3.43 4.90 -19.81
CA GLY A 495 -3.67 3.98 -20.92
C GLY A 495 -2.62 2.88 -21.00
N GLY A 496 -3.03 1.71 -21.47
CA GLY A 496 -2.13 0.60 -21.73
C GLY A 496 -1.75 -0.23 -20.51
N LEU A 497 -2.35 -0.01 -19.34
CA LEU A 497 -2.19 -0.91 -18.19
C LEU A 497 -2.67 -2.32 -18.59
N LEU A 498 -1.88 -3.34 -18.32
CA LEU A 498 -2.19 -4.72 -18.68
C LEU A 498 -3.08 -5.33 -17.59
N ALA A 499 -4.35 -5.53 -17.92
CA ALA A 499 -5.30 -6.24 -17.08
C ALA A 499 -5.27 -7.75 -17.41
N PRO A 500 -5.41 -8.62 -16.40
CA PRO A 500 -5.46 -10.06 -16.62
C PRO A 500 -6.70 -10.47 -17.43
N ALA A 501 -6.51 -11.43 -18.32
CA ALA A 501 -7.54 -12.09 -19.10
C ALA A 501 -7.28 -13.60 -19.06
N ASP A 502 -7.89 -14.26 -18.07
CA ASP A 502 -7.69 -15.69 -17.84
C ASP A 502 -8.62 -16.51 -18.75
N LEU A 503 -8.03 -17.37 -19.56
CA LEU A 503 -8.74 -18.25 -20.50
C LEU A 503 -8.40 -19.71 -20.23
N PRO A 504 -9.24 -20.69 -20.65
CA PRO A 504 -8.88 -22.10 -20.56
C PRO A 504 -7.55 -22.40 -21.24
N ALA A 505 -6.64 -23.09 -20.54
CA ALA A 505 -5.28 -23.32 -21.02
C ALA A 505 -5.21 -24.15 -22.32
N GLU A 506 -6.20 -24.99 -22.58
CA GLU A 506 -6.33 -25.71 -23.87
C GLU A 506 -6.59 -24.75 -25.03
N LEU A 507 -7.50 -23.79 -24.85
CA LEU A 507 -7.82 -22.81 -25.88
C LEU A 507 -6.61 -21.95 -26.25
N VAL A 508 -5.87 -21.50 -25.25
CA VAL A 508 -4.65 -20.69 -25.44
C VAL A 508 -3.61 -21.50 -26.21
N ARG A 509 -3.36 -22.77 -25.84
CA ARG A 509 -2.41 -23.65 -26.55
C ARG A 509 -2.80 -23.88 -28.01
N ASP A 510 -4.08 -24.09 -28.30
CA ASP A 510 -4.56 -24.29 -29.66
C ASP A 510 -4.43 -23.03 -30.52
N MET A 511 -4.65 -21.85 -29.92
CA MET A 511 -4.45 -20.56 -30.60
C MET A 511 -2.97 -20.30 -30.88
N SER A 512 -2.08 -20.58 -29.93
CA SER A 512 -0.63 -20.42 -30.14
C SER A 512 -0.11 -21.31 -31.27
N ARG A 513 -0.56 -22.59 -31.33
CA ARG A 513 -0.19 -23.50 -32.42
C ARG A 513 -0.63 -23.02 -33.81
N ARG A 514 -1.78 -22.35 -33.90
CA ARG A 514 -2.25 -21.77 -35.17
C ARG A 514 -1.40 -20.58 -35.58
N ASN A 515 -1.06 -19.71 -34.63
CA ASN A 515 -0.18 -18.56 -34.89
C ASN A 515 1.24 -18.99 -35.33
N ASP A 516 1.78 -20.05 -34.73
CA ASP A 516 3.08 -20.64 -35.10
C ASP A 516 3.07 -21.34 -36.47
N ALA A 517 1.90 -21.73 -36.98
CA ALA A 517 1.76 -22.33 -38.30
C ALA A 517 1.56 -21.29 -39.43
N GLU A 518 1.20 -20.05 -39.08
CA GLU A 518 0.98 -18.94 -40.02
C GLU A 518 2.20 -18.00 -40.17
N HIS A 519 3.23 -18.17 -39.35
CA HIS A 519 4.50 -17.42 -39.36
C HIS A 519 5.69 -18.36 -39.59
#